data_AF-A0A2D5K2R3-F1
#
_entry.id   AF-A0A2D5K2R3-F1
#
_cell.length_a   1.000
_cell.length_b   1.000
_cell.length_c   1.000
_cell.angle_alpha   90.00
_cell.angle_beta   90.00
_cell.angle_gamma   90.00
#
_symmetry.space_group_name_H-M   'P 1'
#
loop_
_entity.id
_entity.type
_entity.pdbx_description
1 polymer ?
#
loop_
_entity_poly.entity_id
_entity_poly.type
_entity_poly.pdbx_seq_one_letter_code
_entity_poly.pdbx_strand_id
1 'polypeptide(L)' 'MPLSDYPRVSLAHLPTPLEFLPRLTKHLGGPNVYVKRDDCTGLGTGGNKTRKLEFLMADAIKKKADVIIT' A
#
# COMPACT_ATOMS: atom_id res chain seq x y z
N MET A 1 -4.65 19.76 -5.56
CA MET A 1 -5.76 18.83 -5.87
C MET A 1 -5.88 17.85 -4.73
N PRO A 2 -7.04 17.76 -4.05
CA PRO A 2 -7.20 16.85 -2.92
C PRO A 2 -7.36 15.39 -3.39
N LEU A 3 -6.64 14.47 -2.74
CA LEU A 3 -6.67 13.05 -3.09
C LEU A 3 -8.05 12.41 -2.87
N SER A 4 -8.88 13.03 -2.03
CA SER A 4 -10.26 12.63 -1.75
C SER A 4 -11.19 12.73 -2.95
N ASP A 5 -10.82 13.47 -4.00
CA ASP A 5 -11.63 13.61 -5.21
C ASP A 5 -11.60 12.34 -6.08
N TYR A 6 -10.65 11.43 -5.83
CA TYR A 6 -10.51 10.19 -6.57
C TYR A 6 -11.21 9.03 -5.83
N PRO A 7 -12.10 8.29 -6.51
CA PRO A 7 -12.81 7.18 -5.89
C PRO A 7 -11.82 6.07 -5.51
N ARG A 8 -12.07 5.45 -4.36
CA ARG A 8 -11.22 4.43 -3.77
C ARG A 8 -12.08 3.36 -3.11
N VAL A 9 -11.76 2.09 -3.33
CA VAL A 9 -12.32 0.98 -2.56
C VAL A 9 -11.37 0.54 -1.45
N SER A 10 -11.89 -0.09 -0.40
CA SER A 10 -11.05 -0.62 0.68
C SER A 10 -10.64 -2.06 0.35
N LEU A 11 -9.36 -2.24 0.03
CA LEU A 11 -8.73 -3.54 -0.23
C LEU A 11 -7.50 -3.75 0.65
N ALA A 12 -6.78 -2.68 1.01
CA ALA A 12 -5.57 -2.74 1.80
C ALA A 12 -5.86 -2.48 3.29
N HIS A 13 -5.19 -3.20 4.18
CA HIS A 13 -5.11 -2.87 5.59
C HIS A 13 -4.22 -1.64 5.78
N LEU A 14 -4.83 -0.48 6.04
CA LEU A 14 -4.14 0.81 6.12
C LEU A 14 -4.55 1.59 7.38
N PRO A 15 -3.66 2.42 7.96
CA PRO A 15 -2.27 2.64 7.55
C PRO A 15 -1.35 1.48 7.94
N THR A 16 -0.34 1.20 7.11
CA THR A 16 0.68 0.19 7.39
C THR A 16 1.67 0.67 8.46
N PRO A 17 2.27 -0.22 9.28
CA PRO A 17 3.26 0.17 10.28
C PRO A 17 4.50 0.87 9.69
N LEU A 18 5.10 1.77 10.47
CA LEU A 18 6.44 2.30 10.22
C LEU A 18 7.35 1.76 11.34
N GLU A 19 8.32 0.93 10.98
CA GLU A 19 9.16 0.21 11.95
C GLU A 19 10.59 0.75 11.91
N PHE A 20 11.15 1.05 13.08
CA PHE A 20 12.57 1.37 13.22
C PHE A 20 13.41 0.09 13.19
N LEU A 21 14.56 0.11 12.52
CA LEU A 21 15.47 -1.03 12.39
C LEU A 21 16.76 -0.82 13.22
N PRO A 22 16.70 -0.94 14.57
CA PRO A 22 17.82 -0.58 15.44
C PRO A 22 19.08 -1.41 15.17
N ARG A 23 18.92 -2.69 14.84
CA ARG A 23 20.05 -3.60 14.53
C ARG A 23 20.76 -3.19 13.25
N LEU A 24 20.01 -2.81 12.21
CA LEU A 24 20.58 -2.37 10.94
C LEU A 24 21.24 -1.00 11.09
N THR A 25 20.59 -0.06 11.76
CA THR A 25 21.18 1.24 12.11
C THR A 25 22.50 1.08 12.84
N LYS A 26 22.56 0.21 13.86
CA LYS A 26 23.81 -0.06 14.59
C LYS A 26 24.87 -0.67 13.68
N HIS A 27 24.50 -1.64 12.85
CA HIS A 27 25.43 -2.32 11.94
C HIS A 27 26.08 -1.36 10.94
N LEU A 28 25.35 -0.35 10.47
CA LEU A 28 25.84 0.66 9.53
C LEU A 28 26.58 1.82 10.21
N GLY A 29 26.62 1.89 11.55
CA GLY A 29 27.16 3.04 12.28
C GLY A 29 26.27 4.30 12.18
N GLY A 30 24.97 4.10 11.96
CA GLY A 30 24.04 5.14 11.48
C GLY A 30 23.81 5.03 9.96
N PRO A 31 22.84 5.76 9.36
CA PRO A 31 21.80 6.58 9.96
C PRO A 31 20.66 5.76 10.61
N ASN A 32 19.64 6.43 11.15
CA ASN A 32 18.39 5.77 11.58
C ASN A 32 17.64 5.22 10.36
N VAL A 33 17.45 3.91 10.31
CA VAL A 33 16.78 3.22 9.21
C VAL A 33 15.39 2.81 9.65
N TYR A 34 14.40 3.10 8.82
CA TYR A 34 13.02 2.71 9.02
C TYR A 34 12.49 1.96 7.81
N VAL A 35 11.50 1.11 8.02
CA VAL A 35 10.74 0.44 6.96
C VAL A 35 9.26 0.78 7.11
N LYS A 36 8.66 1.24 6.01
CA LYS A 36 7.21 1.34 5.86
C LYS A 36 6.68 -0.01 5.37
N ARG A 37 5.91 -0.70 6.21
CA ARG A 37 5.49 -2.09 6.00
C ARG A 37 4.34 -2.24 5.01
N ASP A 38 4.52 -1.74 3.78
CA ASP A 38 3.53 -1.90 2.71
C ASP A 38 3.40 -3.35 2.22
N ASP A 39 4.27 -4.26 2.67
CA ASP A 39 4.06 -5.71 2.61
C ASP A 39 2.86 -6.15 3.46
N CYS A 40 2.54 -5.46 4.56
CA CYS A 40 1.44 -5.81 5.45
C CYS A 40 0.06 -5.26 5.02
N THR A 41 -0.21 -5.07 3.72
CA THR A 41 -1.50 -4.57 3.22
C THR A 41 -2.61 -5.64 3.14
N GLY A 42 -2.32 -6.91 3.46
CA GLY A 42 -3.33 -7.95 3.70
C GLY A 42 -3.80 -8.73 2.47
N LEU A 43 -4.29 -8.07 1.42
CA LEU A 43 -4.86 -8.75 0.25
C LEU A 43 -3.80 -9.56 -0.51
N GLY A 44 -4.00 -10.88 -0.64
CA GLY A 44 -3.15 -11.73 -1.48
C GLY A 44 -1.67 -11.66 -1.11
N THR A 45 -1.36 -11.69 0.20
CA THR A 45 -0.03 -11.44 0.81
C THR A 45 0.41 -9.97 0.87
N GLY A 46 -0.42 -9.05 0.40
CA GLY A 46 -0.22 -7.61 0.52
C GLY A 46 0.72 -7.03 -0.54
N GLY A 47 1.53 -6.06 -0.15
CA GLY A 47 2.42 -5.32 -1.04
C GLY A 47 1.88 -3.98 -1.54
N ASN A 48 2.77 -3.26 -2.23
CA ASN A 48 2.52 -1.93 -2.76
C ASN A 48 1.44 -1.90 -3.86
N LYS A 49 1.26 -3.00 -4.60
CA LYS A 49 0.28 -3.11 -5.69
C LYS A 49 -1.15 -3.03 -5.17
N THR A 50 -1.42 -3.58 -3.98
CA THR A 50 -2.74 -3.51 -3.34
C THR A 50 -3.18 -2.07 -3.10
N ARG A 51 -2.27 -1.18 -2.67
CA ARG A 51 -2.56 0.25 -2.48
C ARG A 51 -2.94 0.95 -3.79
N LYS A 52 -2.32 0.58 -4.92
CA LYS A 52 -2.65 1.12 -6.25
C LYS A 52 -4.01 0.60 -6.74
N LEU A 53 -4.27 -0.69 -6.51
CA LEU A 53 -5.51 -1.34 -6.93
C LEU A 53 -6.75 -0.72 -6.30
N GLU A 54 -6.67 -0.17 -5.09
CA GLU A 54 -7.82 0.50 -4.46
C GLU A 54 -8.42 1.63 -5.32
N PHE A 55 -7.63 2.32 -6.13
CA PHE A 55 -8.11 3.35 -7.06
C PHE A 55 -8.54 2.76 -8.41
N LEU A 56 -7.75 1.83 -8.95
CA LEU A 56 -8.05 1.19 -10.25
C LEU A 56 -9.33 0.36 -10.19
N MET A 57 -9.56 -0.34 -9.07
CA MET A 57 -10.76 -1.14 -8.86
C MET A 57 -11.99 -0.27 -8.67
N ALA A 58 -11.85 0.90 -8.03
CA ALA A 58 -12.96 1.85 -7.93
C ALA A 58 -13.40 2.37 -9.31
N ASP A 59 -12.45 2.64 -10.21
CA ASP A 59 -12.75 2.99 -11.60
C ASP A 59 -13.36 1.81 -12.39
N ALA A 60 -12.84 0.59 -12.22
CA ALA A 60 -13.39 -0.61 -12.84
C ALA A 60 -14.86 -0.84 -12.44
N ILE A 61 -15.19 -0.68 -11.16
CA ILE A 61 -16.57 -0.75 -10.64
C ILE A 61 -17.44 0.35 -11.26
N LYS A 62 -16.95 1.59 -11.32
CA LYS A 62 -17.67 2.71 -11.96
C LYS A 62 -17.99 2.42 -13.44
N LYS A 63 -17.06 1.77 -14.15
CA LYS A 63 -17.20 1.36 -15.55
C LYS A 63 -17.98 0.06 -15.74
N LYS A 64 -18.42 -0.59 -14.65
CA LYS A 64 -19.11 -1.88 -14.66
C LYS A 64 -18.30 -2.98 -15.36
N ALA A 65 -16.98 -2.96 -15.23
CA ALA A 65 -16.13 -4.05 -15.69
C ALA A 65 -16.39 -5.31 -14.86
N ASP A 66 -16.40 -6.46 -15.52
CA ASP A 66 -16.60 -7.80 -14.94
C ASP A 66 -15.31 -8.63 -14.92
N VAL A 67 -14.32 -8.27 -15.74
CA VAL A 67 -13.02 -8.94 -15.85
C VAL A 67 -11.87 -7.93 -15.72
N ILE A 68 -10.86 -8.30 -14.95
CA ILE A 68 -9.59 -7.56 -14.81
C ILE A 68 -8.48 -8.36 -15.50
N ILE A 69 -7.75 -7.71 -16.41
CA ILE A 69 -6.58 -8.27 -17.10
C ILE A 69 -5.37 -7.41 -16.70
N THR A 70 -4.26 -8.06 -16.34
CA THR A 70 -3.04 -7.41 -15.84
C THR A 70 -1.78 -8.06 -16.40
#